data_AF-A0A5T4QHN1-F1
#
_entry.id   AF-A0A5T4QHN1-F1
#
_cell.length_a   1.000
_cell.length_b   1.000
_cell.length_c   1.000
_cell.angle_alpha   90.00
_cell.angle_beta   90.00
_cell.angle_gamma   90.00
#
_symmetry.space_group_name_H-M   'P 1'
#
loop_
_entity.id
_entity.type
_entity.pdbx_description
1 polymer ?
#
loop_
_entity_poly.entity_id
_entity_poly.type
_entity_poly.pdbx_seq_one_letter_code
_entity_poly.pdbx_strand_id
1 'polypeptide(L)'
;EKDVDVVNNIIRIKDSREGLLDSRKMECIDGEVVVTVNEKLKDFRDREFNLLNAQISMVLYICSQINDIKEKNQFKRSEKHKKHVHTHHELPAQNIREWDVGIRMGQAIRQYRQAEPTGKERTTIGSKRPHIRRGHWHTYWTGSKKPELAHERKPRLIWLPPVPVNLEDV
;
A
#
# COMPACT_ATOMS: atom_id res chain seq x y z
N GLU A 1 -9.91 -29.94 5.30
CA GLU A 1 -9.08 -29.54 4.14
C GLU A 1 -9.86 -29.85 2.89
N LYS A 2 -10.16 -28.85 2.06
CA LYS A 2 -10.58 -29.12 0.68
C LYS A 2 -9.38 -28.79 -0.18
N ASP A 3 -8.85 -29.80 -0.86
CA ASP A 3 -7.72 -29.66 -1.79
C ASP A 3 -8.10 -28.71 -2.92
N VAL A 4 -7.46 -27.55 -2.94
CA VAL A 4 -7.57 -26.56 -4.02
C VAL A 4 -6.32 -26.70 -4.87
N ASP A 5 -6.37 -27.57 -5.87
CA ASP A 5 -5.33 -27.66 -6.89
C ASP A 5 -5.52 -26.53 -7.90
N VAL A 6 -4.67 -25.50 -7.81
CA VAL A 6 -4.59 -24.42 -8.79
C VAL A 6 -3.64 -24.85 -9.91
N VAL A 7 -4.17 -25.49 -10.94
CA VAL A 7 -3.44 -25.72 -12.19
C VAL A 7 -4.14 -24.90 -13.29
N ASN A 8 -3.40 -24.04 -13.97
CA ASN A 8 -3.86 -23.25 -15.14
C ASN A 8 -5.08 -22.34 -14.92
N ASN A 9 -5.17 -21.66 -13.77
CA ASN A 9 -6.28 -20.72 -13.48
C ASN A 9 -7.67 -21.36 -13.33
N ILE A 10 -7.77 -22.69 -13.20
CA ILE A 10 -9.03 -23.41 -13.01
C ILE A 10 -9.19 -23.73 -11.52
N ILE A 11 -10.25 -23.23 -10.88
CA ILE A 11 -10.56 -23.51 -9.47
C ILE A 11 -11.46 -24.76 -9.43
N ARG A 12 -10.93 -25.87 -8.92
CA ARG A 12 -11.67 -27.13 -8.75
C ARG A 12 -12.47 -27.10 -7.44
N ILE A 13 -13.80 -27.19 -7.51
CA ILE A 13 -14.66 -27.33 -6.32
C ILE A 13 -15.47 -28.62 -6.45
N LYS A 14 -15.16 -29.61 -5.61
CA LYS A 14 -16.01 -30.79 -5.38
C LYS A 14 -17.12 -30.40 -4.41
N ASP A 15 -18.22 -29.90 -4.95
CA ASP A 15 -19.59 -30.30 -4.63
C ASP A 15 -20.60 -29.30 -5.20
N SER A 16 -21.57 -29.87 -5.89
CA SER A 16 -22.69 -29.21 -6.58
C SER A 16 -23.62 -28.47 -5.62
N ARG A 17 -23.87 -27.19 -5.92
CA ARG A 17 -25.15 -26.52 -5.72
C ARG A 17 -25.19 -25.33 -6.67
N GLU A 18 -26.10 -25.40 -7.64
CA GLU A 18 -26.38 -24.31 -8.59
C GLU A 18 -26.76 -23.06 -7.80
N GLY A 19 -25.83 -22.12 -7.75
CA GLY A 19 -26.00 -20.83 -7.13
C GLY A 19 -25.29 -19.82 -8.01
N LEU A 20 -26.08 -18.98 -8.67
CA LEU A 20 -25.61 -17.84 -9.45
C LEU A 20 -24.96 -16.83 -8.48
N LEU A 21 -23.70 -17.06 -8.16
CA LEU A 21 -22.85 -16.08 -7.49
C LEU A 21 -22.03 -15.38 -8.55
N ASP A 22 -22.48 -14.16 -8.86
CA ASP A 22 -21.68 -13.08 -9.42
C ASP A 22 -20.96 -13.41 -10.75
N SER A 23 -21.58 -12.97 -11.86
CA SER A 23 -20.98 -12.79 -13.21
C SER A 23 -20.22 -13.96 -13.85
N ARG A 24 -20.28 -15.13 -13.23
CA ARG A 24 -19.62 -16.38 -13.63
C ARG A 24 -20.60 -17.26 -14.37
N LYS A 25 -20.31 -17.60 -15.62
CA LYS A 25 -20.99 -18.72 -16.29
C LYS A 25 -20.39 -20.01 -15.75
N MET A 26 -21.22 -20.81 -15.08
CA MET A 26 -20.88 -22.17 -14.70
C MET A 26 -21.43 -23.09 -15.77
N GLU A 27 -20.55 -23.80 -16.47
CA GLU A 27 -20.93 -24.81 -17.45
C GLU A 27 -20.39 -26.15 -16.95
N CYS A 28 -21.26 -27.16 -16.88
CA CYS A 28 -20.84 -28.53 -16.59
C CYS A 28 -20.41 -29.19 -17.89
N ILE A 29 -19.11 -29.46 -18.04
CA ILE A 29 -18.56 -30.23 -19.17
C ILE A 29 -17.96 -31.51 -18.55
N ASP A 30 -18.40 -32.69 -19.01
CA ASP A 30 -17.90 -34.00 -18.55
C ASP A 30 -17.91 -34.24 -17.02
N GLY A 31 -18.92 -33.71 -16.32
CA GLY A 31 -19.02 -33.82 -14.86
C GLY A 31 -18.13 -32.83 -14.09
N GLU A 32 -17.43 -31.94 -14.79
CA GLU A 32 -16.64 -30.86 -14.23
C GLU A 32 -17.38 -29.52 -14.34
N VAL A 33 -17.45 -28.76 -13.24
CA VAL A 33 -17.99 -27.39 -13.26
C VAL A 33 -16.89 -26.44 -13.72
N VAL A 34 -16.96 -25.99 -14.97
CA VAL A 34 -16.07 -24.99 -15.54
C VAL A 34 -16.65 -23.60 -15.29
N VAL A 35 -15.87 -22.73 -14.64
CA VAL A 35 -16.25 -21.35 -14.37
C VAL A 35 -15.56 -20.42 -15.36
N THR A 36 -16.29 -19.94 -16.37
CA THR A 36 -15.73 -19.00 -17.34
C THR A 36 -15.92 -17.58 -16.83
N VAL A 37 -14.81 -16.95 -16.41
CA VAL A 37 -14.79 -15.53 -16.03
C VAL A 37 -14.57 -14.71 -17.30
N ASN A 38 -15.46 -13.76 -17.56
CA ASN A 38 -15.29 -12.81 -18.67
C ASN A 38 -14.01 -11.97 -18.45
N GLU A 39 -13.05 -12.06 -19.37
CA GLU A 39 -11.78 -11.33 -19.29
C GLU A 39 -11.96 -9.82 -19.08
N LYS A 40 -12.94 -9.20 -19.77
CA LYS A 40 -13.23 -7.77 -19.60
C LYS A 40 -13.69 -7.42 -18.18
N LEU A 41 -14.43 -8.33 -17.55
CA LEU A 41 -14.91 -8.14 -16.18
C LEU A 41 -13.78 -8.36 -15.16
N LYS A 42 -12.87 -9.30 -15.44
CA LYS A 42 -11.66 -9.51 -14.65
C LYS A 42 -10.74 -8.27 -14.69
N ASP A 43 -10.51 -7.71 -15.87
CA ASP A 43 -9.68 -6.51 -16.04
C ASP A 43 -10.28 -5.30 -15.32
N PHE A 44 -11.60 -5.11 -15.41
CA PHE A 44 -12.30 -4.06 -14.67
C PHE A 44 -12.10 -4.22 -13.16
N ARG A 45 -12.34 -5.44 -12.63
CA ARG A 45 -12.17 -5.72 -11.21
C ARG A 45 -10.74 -5.51 -10.74
N ASP A 46 -9.76 -5.97 -11.52
CA ASP A 46 -8.34 -5.83 -11.19
C ASP A 46 -7.95 -4.34 -11.17
N ARG A 47 -8.48 -3.52 -12.08
CA ARG A 47 -8.29 -2.06 -12.09
C ARG A 47 -8.89 -1.40 -10.85
N GLU A 48 -10.15 -1.67 -10.53
CA GLU A 48 -10.83 -1.08 -9.37
C GLU A 48 -10.16 -1.50 -8.06
N PHE A 49 -9.77 -2.78 -7.95
CA PHE A 49 -9.04 -3.28 -6.79
C PHE A 49 -7.69 -2.57 -6.62
N ASN A 50 -6.94 -2.37 -7.71
CA ASN A 50 -5.67 -1.65 -7.68
C ASN A 50 -5.83 -0.18 -7.29
N LEU A 51 -6.88 0.50 -7.78
CA LEU A 51 -7.19 1.88 -7.40
C LEU A 51 -7.54 1.99 -5.92
N LEU A 52 -8.41 1.10 -5.43
CA LEU A 52 -8.79 1.06 -4.02
C LEU A 52 -7.58 0.76 -3.13
N ASN A 53 -6.74 -0.18 -3.52
CA ASN A 53 -5.51 -0.50 -2.79
C ASN A 53 -4.54 0.69 -2.73
N ALA A 54 -4.39 1.44 -3.83
CA ALA A 54 -3.57 2.65 -3.86
C ALA A 54 -4.14 3.75 -2.94
N GLN A 55 -5.45 3.96 -2.94
CA GLN A 55 -6.13 4.93 -2.07
C GLN A 55 -5.99 4.57 -0.59
N ILE A 56 -6.27 3.31 -0.24
CA ILE A 56 -6.12 2.81 1.13
C ILE A 56 -4.66 2.96 1.58
N SER A 57 -3.70 2.59 0.73
CA SER A 57 -2.27 2.76 1.01
C SER A 57 -1.92 4.22 1.28
N MET A 58 -2.48 5.17 0.53
CA MET A 58 -2.24 6.60 0.75
C MET A 58 -2.79 7.07 2.11
N VAL A 59 -4.02 6.67 2.45
CA VAL A 59 -4.65 7.01 3.73
C VAL A 59 -3.85 6.41 4.89
N LEU A 60 -3.43 5.15 4.80
CA LEU A 60 -2.61 4.49 5.81
C LEU A 60 -1.24 5.17 5.97
N TYR A 61 -0.64 5.68 4.88
CA TYR A 61 0.59 6.46 4.95
C TYR A 61 0.39 7.70 5.80
N ILE A 62 -0.66 8.47 5.52
CA ILE A 62 -1.00 9.69 6.27
C ILE A 62 -1.23 9.38 7.75
N CYS A 63 -1.95 8.30 8.06
CA CYS A 63 -2.25 7.92 9.45
C CYS A 63 -1.02 7.41 10.22
N SER A 64 -0.06 6.75 9.55
CA SER A 64 1.08 6.11 10.20
C SER A 64 2.34 7.00 10.28
N GLN A 65 2.54 7.91 9.33
CA GLN A 65 3.75 8.74 9.18
C GLN A 65 3.50 10.22 9.47
N ILE A 66 2.79 10.54 10.55
CA ILE A 66 2.44 11.94 10.88
C ILE A 66 3.66 12.89 10.96
N ASN A 67 4.83 12.36 11.34
CA ASN A 67 6.07 13.12 11.46
C ASN A 67 6.71 13.49 10.10
N ASP A 68 6.30 12.86 9.00
CA ASP A 68 6.78 13.13 7.63
C ASP A 68 5.84 14.03 6.83
N ILE A 69 4.81 14.57 7.50
CA ILE A 69 3.82 15.48 6.93
C ILE A 69 4.09 16.88 7.47
N LYS A 70 4.28 17.84 6.57
CA LYS A 70 4.57 19.24 6.93
C LYS A 70 3.67 20.19 6.15
N GLU A 71 3.09 21.17 6.83
CA GLU A 71 2.36 22.23 6.15
C GLU A 71 3.37 23.10 5.38
N LYS A 72 3.16 23.24 4.06
CA LYS A 72 4.10 23.92 3.16
C LYS A 72 4.16 25.41 3.44
N ASN A 73 2.98 26.01 3.58
CA ASN A 73 2.82 27.38 4.03
C ASN A 73 2.41 27.33 5.49
N GLN A 74 3.39 27.40 6.41
CA GLN A 74 3.09 27.71 7.80
C GLN A 74 2.55 29.14 7.84
N PHE A 75 1.26 29.32 7.54
CA PHE A 75 0.59 30.57 7.83
C PHE A 75 0.88 30.83 9.30
N LYS A 76 1.60 31.93 9.60
CA LYS A 76 1.81 32.36 10.97
C LYS A 76 0.43 32.37 11.59
N ARG A 77 0.16 31.39 12.46
CA ARG A 77 -1.11 31.27 13.16
C ARG A 77 -1.24 32.59 13.88
N SER A 78 -2.05 33.49 13.35
CA SER A 78 -2.26 34.78 14.00
C SER A 78 -2.77 34.41 15.38
N GLU A 79 -2.00 34.71 16.42
CA GLU A 79 -2.32 34.36 17.82
C GLU A 79 -3.63 34.98 18.32
N LYS A 80 -4.37 35.66 17.45
CA LYS A 80 -5.69 36.18 17.72
C LYS A 80 -6.72 35.15 17.26
N HIS A 81 -6.85 34.06 18.03
CA HIS A 81 -8.16 33.47 18.23
C HIS A 81 -9.03 34.53 18.91
N LYS A 82 -9.59 35.45 18.12
CA LYS A 82 -10.77 36.19 18.57
C LYS A 82 -11.82 35.11 18.79
N LYS A 83 -12.06 34.77 20.06
CA LYS A 83 -13.16 33.89 20.46
C LYS A 83 -14.40 34.44 19.76
N HIS A 84 -14.85 33.77 18.70
CA HIS A 84 -16.10 34.12 18.07
C HIS A 84 -17.16 33.82 19.11
N VAL A 85 -17.71 34.91 19.65
CA VAL A 85 -18.85 34.92 20.54
C VAL A 85 -19.96 34.11 19.85
N HIS A 86 -20.35 33.02 20.49
CA HIS A 86 -21.51 32.15 20.23
C HIS A 86 -22.20 32.38 18.87
N THR A 87 -21.54 31.96 17.80
CA THR A 87 -22.19 31.73 16.52
C THR A 87 -22.07 30.25 16.24
N HIS A 88 -23.19 29.53 16.28
CA HIS A 88 -23.27 28.09 15.98
C HIS A 88 -22.97 27.75 14.50
N HIS A 89 -22.28 28.65 13.78
CA HIS A 89 -22.00 28.51 12.37
C HIS A 89 -20.48 28.40 12.18
N GLU A 90 -20.04 27.22 11.76
CA GLU A 90 -18.65 27.02 11.35
C GLU A 90 -18.37 27.87 10.10
N LEU A 91 -17.37 28.73 10.15
CA LEU A 91 -16.98 29.53 9.00
C LEU A 91 -16.18 28.65 8.02
N PRO A 92 -16.43 28.76 6.70
CA PRO A 92 -15.68 28.00 5.71
C PRO A 92 -14.20 28.41 5.70
N ALA A 93 -13.32 27.48 5.32
CA ALA A 93 -11.91 27.78 5.17
C ALA A 93 -11.69 28.85 4.10
N GLN A 94 -10.96 29.92 4.46
CA GLN A 94 -10.69 31.04 3.55
C GLN A 94 -9.64 30.71 2.48
N ASN A 95 -8.74 29.76 2.76
CA ASN A 95 -7.64 29.37 1.87
C ASN A 95 -7.42 27.86 1.91
N ILE A 96 -6.86 27.32 0.83
CA ILE A 96 -6.42 25.92 0.74
C ILE A 96 -5.19 25.72 1.63
N ARG A 97 -5.18 24.65 2.43
CA ARG A 97 -4.01 24.22 3.20
C ARG A 97 -3.25 23.15 2.43
N GLU A 98 -2.03 23.47 2.02
CA GLU A 98 -1.13 22.56 1.32
C GLU A 98 -0.23 21.84 2.31
N TRP A 99 -0.18 20.51 2.18
CA TRP A 99 0.64 19.64 3.00
C TRP A 99 1.62 18.88 2.12
N ASP A 100 2.89 19.01 2.45
CA ASP A 100 3.96 18.22 1.88
C ASP A 100 4.07 16.89 2.61
N VAL A 101 4.03 15.80 1.84
CA VAL A 101 4.05 14.42 2.33
C VAL A 101 5.15 13.65 1.63
N GLY A 102 5.95 12.86 2.36
CA GLY A 102 6.93 11.97 1.71
C GLY A 102 8.19 12.66 1.20
N ILE A 103 8.43 13.94 1.54
CA ILE A 103 9.55 14.72 0.97
C ILE A 103 10.90 14.06 1.23
N ARG A 104 11.16 13.66 2.49
CA ARG A 104 12.46 13.09 2.89
C ARG A 104 12.74 11.81 2.10
N MET A 105 11.72 10.97 1.95
CA MET A 105 11.80 9.74 1.18
C MET A 105 12.01 10.01 -0.31
N GLY A 106 11.27 10.97 -0.87
CA GLY A 106 11.41 11.37 -2.27
C GLY A 106 12.80 11.92 -2.59
N GLN A 107 13.39 12.71 -1.68
CA GLN A 107 14.76 13.20 -1.81
C GLN A 107 15.78 12.05 -1.82
N ALA A 108 15.66 11.11 -0.88
CA ALA A 108 16.54 9.94 -0.82
C ALA A 108 16.46 9.08 -2.10
N ILE A 109 15.25 8.86 -2.64
CA ILE A 109 15.07 8.11 -3.90
C ILE A 109 15.69 8.87 -5.09
N ARG A 110 15.56 10.20 -5.13
CA ARG A 110 16.15 11.01 -6.21
C ARG A 110 17.68 10.98 -6.14
N GLN A 111 18.26 11.11 -4.95
CA GLN A 111 19.70 10.98 -4.71
C GLN A 111 20.21 9.60 -5.16
N TYR A 112 19.49 8.52 -4.80
CA TYR A 112 19.79 7.17 -5.28
C TYR A 112 19.85 7.12 -6.81
N ARG A 113 18.84 7.67 -7.49
CA ARG A 113 18.74 7.57 -8.96
C ARG A 113 19.87 8.35 -9.64
N GLN A 114 20.38 9.39 -8.99
CA GLN A 114 21.53 10.15 -9.47
C GLN A 114 22.86 9.43 -9.19
N ALA A 115 22.95 8.65 -8.11
CA ALA A 115 24.12 7.87 -7.75
C ALA A 115 24.22 6.53 -8.50
N GLU A 116 23.17 6.08 -9.20
CA GLU A 116 23.29 4.92 -10.08
C GLU A 116 24.29 5.22 -11.21
N PRO A 117 25.39 4.46 -11.32
CA PRO A 117 26.37 4.69 -12.37
C PRO A 117 25.70 4.48 -13.74
N THR A 118 25.70 5.54 -14.55
CA THR A 118 25.16 5.57 -15.91
C THR A 118 26.03 4.75 -16.86
N GLY A 119 26.08 3.43 -16.67
CA GLY A 119 26.73 2.49 -17.56
C GLY A 119 28.25 2.37 -17.43
N LYS A 120 28.68 1.09 -17.47
CA LYS A 120 29.92 0.54 -18.03
C LYS A 120 31.20 0.41 -17.22
N GLU A 121 31.34 0.92 -15.99
CA GLU A 121 32.53 0.59 -15.18
C GLU A 121 32.16 -0.01 -13.81
N ARG A 122 31.98 -1.32 -13.77
CA ARG A 122 32.25 -2.10 -12.55
C ARG A 122 33.21 -3.23 -12.92
N THR A 123 34.48 -2.97 -12.67
CA THR A 123 35.67 -3.79 -12.94
C THR A 123 35.88 -4.93 -11.93
N THR A 124 34.84 -5.38 -11.24
CA THR A 124 34.94 -6.50 -10.29
C THR A 124 33.99 -7.64 -10.66
N ILE A 125 34.56 -8.71 -11.20
CA ILE A 125 33.89 -9.99 -11.45
C ILE A 125 33.30 -10.47 -10.11
N GLY A 126 31.97 -10.42 -9.97
CA GLY A 126 31.24 -10.92 -8.79
C GLY A 126 30.40 -9.88 -8.01
N SER A 127 30.47 -8.59 -8.30
CA SER A 127 29.66 -7.58 -7.59
C SER A 127 28.20 -7.58 -8.05
N LYS A 128 27.25 -7.64 -7.10
CA LYS A 128 25.80 -7.61 -7.36
C LYS A 128 25.38 -6.23 -7.88
N ARG A 129 24.44 -6.21 -8.84
CA ARG A 129 23.91 -4.95 -9.38
C ARG A 129 23.27 -4.08 -8.29
N PRO A 130 23.52 -2.75 -8.31
CA PRO A 130 22.81 -1.83 -7.45
C PRO A 130 21.32 -1.84 -7.84
N HIS A 131 20.43 -1.83 -6.85
CA HIS A 131 18.99 -1.78 -7.07
C HIS A 131 18.27 -1.17 -5.86
N ILE A 132 17.02 -0.74 -6.06
CA ILE A 132 16.12 -0.32 -4.98
C ILE A 132 15.26 -1.50 -4.55
N ARG A 133 15.34 -1.88 -3.28
CA ARG A 133 14.30 -2.69 -2.65
C ARG A 133 13.09 -1.80 -2.38
N ARG A 134 11.96 -2.08 -3.03
CA ARG A 134 10.74 -1.24 -2.94
C ARG A 134 10.23 -1.13 -1.50
N GLY A 135 9.73 0.06 -1.17
CA GLY A 135 9.00 0.30 0.06
C GLY A 135 7.69 -0.50 0.07
N HIS A 136 7.30 -0.95 1.25
CA HIS A 136 6.11 -1.77 1.45
C HIS A 136 5.57 -1.61 2.87
N TRP A 137 4.30 -1.95 3.04
CA TRP A 137 3.66 -2.07 4.33
C TRP A 137 4.19 -3.29 5.08
N HIS A 138 4.52 -3.09 6.34
CA HIS A 138 4.95 -4.16 7.24
C HIS A 138 4.11 -4.12 8.52
N THR A 139 3.50 -5.25 8.86
CA THR A 139 2.72 -5.41 10.08
C THR A 139 3.48 -6.30 11.04
N TYR A 140 3.67 -5.84 12.28
CA TYR A 140 4.25 -6.65 13.35
C TYR A 140 3.41 -6.53 14.61
N TRP A 141 3.49 -7.53 15.48
CA TRP A 141 2.76 -7.53 16.75
C TRP A 141 3.61 -6.91 17.85
N THR A 142 3.03 -5.98 18.60
CA THR A 142 3.62 -5.41 19.82
C THR A 142 2.90 -5.94 21.05
N GLY A 143 3.63 -6.15 22.14
CA GLY A 143 3.09 -6.68 23.40
C GLY A 143 3.95 -7.80 23.99
N SER A 144 3.45 -8.43 25.05
CA SER A 144 4.18 -9.49 25.76
C SER A 144 4.44 -10.71 24.89
N LYS A 145 5.65 -11.26 24.96
CA LYS A 145 6.01 -12.53 24.29
C LYS A 145 5.47 -13.76 25.04
N LYS A 146 5.01 -13.61 26.29
CA LYS A 146 4.46 -14.72 27.07
C LYS A 146 3.14 -15.23 26.45
N PRO A 147 2.91 -16.54 26.35
CA PRO A 147 1.70 -17.11 25.74
C PRO A 147 0.41 -16.69 26.47
N GLU A 148 0.45 -16.61 27.80
CA GLU A 148 -0.69 -16.25 28.65
C GLU A 148 -1.23 -14.83 28.39
N LEU A 149 -0.38 -13.91 27.93
CA LEU A 149 -0.72 -12.52 27.61
C LEU A 149 -0.80 -12.29 26.10
N ALA A 150 -0.90 -13.34 25.28
CA ALA A 150 -0.94 -13.20 23.82
C ALA A 150 -2.15 -12.39 23.34
N HIS A 151 -3.27 -12.43 24.07
CA HIS A 151 -4.49 -11.67 23.78
C HIS A 151 -4.32 -10.15 23.91
N GLU A 152 -3.29 -9.68 24.62
CA GLU A 152 -2.99 -8.25 24.77
C GLU A 152 -2.15 -7.69 23.60
N ARG A 153 -1.63 -8.57 22.72
CA ARG A 153 -0.79 -8.14 21.60
C ARG A 153 -1.62 -7.32 20.61
N LYS A 154 -1.03 -6.22 20.14
CA LYS A 154 -1.67 -5.32 19.17
C LYS A 154 -0.88 -5.36 17.86
N PRO A 155 -1.55 -5.48 16.70
CA PRO A 155 -0.88 -5.35 15.42
C PRO A 155 -0.51 -3.88 15.21
N ARG A 156 0.72 -3.63 14.82
CA ARG A 156 1.24 -2.32 14.44
C ARG A 156 1.65 -2.35 12.98
N LEU A 157 1.02 -1.48 12.20
CA LEU A 157 1.35 -1.26 10.80
C LEU A 157 2.39 -0.14 10.68
N ILE A 158 3.47 -0.39 9.94
CA ILE A 158 4.46 0.61 9.59
C ILE A 158 4.74 0.59 8.09
N TRP A 159 5.08 1.76 7.53
CA TRP A 159 5.62 1.86 6.20
C TRP A 159 7.13 1.69 6.26
N LEU A 160 7.67 0.67 5.57
CA LEU A 160 9.11 0.55 5.40
C LEU A 160 9.53 1.32 4.14
N PRO A 161 10.44 2.31 4.26
CA PRO A 161 10.90 3.08 3.11
C PRO A 161 11.65 2.20 2.10
N PRO A 162 11.73 2.61 0.83
CA PRO A 162 12.60 1.97 -0.13
C PRO A 162 14.06 2.03 0.34
N VAL A 163 14.78 0.92 0.17
CA VAL A 163 16.17 0.80 0.63
C VAL A 163 17.09 0.57 -0.56
N PRO A 164 18.13 1.41 -0.74
CA PRO A 164 19.18 1.17 -1.72
C PRO A 164 20.01 -0.06 -1.32
N VAL A 165 20.29 -0.95 -2.27
CA VAL A 165 21.09 -2.15 -2.04
C VAL A 165 22.28 -2.15 -3.00
N ASN A 166 23.49 -2.38 -2.49
CA ASN A 166 24.76 -2.37 -3.23
C ASN A 166 25.10 -1.03 -3.91
N LEU A 167 24.68 0.09 -3.30
CA LEU A 167 25.26 1.41 -3.57
C LEU A 167 26.35 1.66 -2.54
N GLU A 168 27.42 2.31 -2.98
CA GLU A 168 28.45 2.83 -2.10
C GLU A 168 27.81 3.93 -1.23
N ASP A 169 28.22 4.02 0.03
CA ASP A 169 27.70 5.03 0.96
C ASP A 169 27.98 6.43 0.37
N VAL A 170 26.91 7.19 0.10
CA VAL A 170 26.96 8.60 -0.35
C VAL A 170 26.94 9.51 0.86
#